data_AF-A0A7M7MNS7-F1
#
_entry.id   AF-A0A7M7MNS7-F1
#
_cell.length_a   1.000
_cell.length_b   1.000
_cell.length_c   1.000
_cell.angle_alpha   90.00
_cell.angle_beta   90.00
_cell.angle_gamma   90.00
#
_symmetry.space_group_name_H-M   'P 1'
#
loop_
_entity.id
_entity.type
_entity.pdbx_description
1 polymer ?
#
loop_
_entity_poly.entity_id
_entity_poly.type
_entity_poly.pdbx_seq_one_letter_code
_entity_poly.pdbx_strand_id
1 'polypeptide(L)'
;MAKRPRFNLRGPLILWSSLLSLFSIIGVFRTLPEMIHILTHHGFYHSVCIPSFIEQDVVCGFWSWMFALSKLLEFGDTIFIVLRKQELIFLHWYHHITVLLYSWFSYSEHTASARWFMVLNYFVHSIMYGYYALKLPL
;
A
#
# COMPACT_ATOMS: atom_id res chain seq x y z
N MET A 1 -7.28 -24.59 -13.71
CA MET A 1 -8.29 -23.55 -13.98
C MET A 1 -8.82 -23.50 -15.42
N ALA A 2 -8.21 -24.19 -16.40
CA ALA A 2 -8.61 -24.09 -17.82
C ALA A 2 -10.10 -24.39 -18.08
N LYS A 3 -10.67 -25.43 -17.46
CA LYS A 3 -12.03 -25.93 -17.74
C LYS A 3 -13.19 -25.29 -16.93
N ARG A 4 -12.96 -24.29 -16.06
CA ARG A 4 -14.03 -23.67 -15.23
C ARG A 4 -14.54 -22.33 -15.80
N PRO A 5 -15.82 -21.96 -15.67
CA PRO A 5 -16.33 -20.66 -16.13
C PRO A 5 -15.78 -19.49 -15.31
N ARG A 6 -15.82 -18.27 -15.87
CA ARG A 6 -15.41 -17.02 -15.20
C ARG A 6 -16.30 -16.73 -13.99
N PHE A 7 -15.71 -16.44 -12.83
CA PHE A 7 -16.48 -16.05 -11.64
C PHE A 7 -16.89 -14.57 -11.73
N ASN A 8 -18.14 -14.28 -11.35
CA ASN A 8 -18.63 -12.92 -11.21
C ASN A 8 -18.37 -12.41 -9.78
N LEU A 9 -17.17 -11.91 -9.53
CA LEU A 9 -16.70 -11.44 -8.21
C LEU A 9 -16.82 -9.92 -8.04
N ARG A 10 -17.78 -9.27 -8.73
CA ARG A 10 -17.93 -7.80 -8.71
C ARG A 10 -18.16 -7.24 -7.30
N GLY A 11 -19.13 -7.78 -6.56
CA GLY A 11 -19.43 -7.34 -5.19
C GLY A 11 -18.21 -7.47 -4.25
N PRO A 12 -17.58 -8.66 -4.17
CA PRO A 12 -16.34 -8.84 -3.39
C PRO A 12 -15.21 -7.90 -3.80
N LEU A 13 -15.04 -7.60 -5.09
CA LEU A 13 -13.99 -6.70 -5.58
C LEU A 13 -14.23 -5.24 -5.17
N ILE A 14 -15.50 -4.79 -5.17
CA ILE A 14 -15.86 -3.44 -4.69
C ILE A 14 -15.59 -3.34 -3.20
N LEU A 15 -16.03 -4.32 -2.42
CA LEU A 15 -15.78 -4.36 -0.97
C LEU A 15 -14.28 -4.35 -0.69
N TRP A 16 -13.52 -5.20 -1.37
CA TRP A 16 -12.07 -5.29 -1.26
C TRP A 16 -11.37 -3.96 -1.58
N SER A 17 -11.69 -3.36 -2.73
CA SER A 17 -11.10 -2.07 -3.14
C SER A 17 -11.49 -0.95 -2.18
N SER A 18 -12.72 -0.95 -1.66
CA SER A 18 -13.18 0.05 -0.70
C SER A 18 -12.45 -0.08 0.64
N LEU A 19 -12.22 -1.30 1.11
CA LEU A 19 -11.46 -1.57 2.34
C LEU A 19 -10.00 -1.13 2.20
N LEU A 20 -9.35 -1.44 1.07
CA LEU A 20 -7.97 -1.02 0.81
C LEU A 20 -7.84 0.50 0.64
N SER A 21 -8.84 1.14 0.01
CA SER A 21 -8.90 2.60 -0.08
C SER A 21 -9.04 3.23 1.31
N LEU A 22 -9.98 2.78 2.14
CA LEU A 22 -10.18 3.29 3.49
C LEU A 22 -8.93 3.09 4.35
N PHE A 23 -8.33 1.89 4.31
CA PHE A 23 -7.08 1.61 4.99
C PHE A 23 -5.97 2.58 4.58
N SER A 24 -5.84 2.85 3.29
CA SER A 24 -4.84 3.76 2.76
C SER A 24 -5.10 5.22 3.16
N ILE A 25 -6.36 5.65 3.16
CA ILE A 25 -6.78 6.98 3.64
C ILE A 25 -6.38 7.17 5.10
N ILE A 26 -6.69 6.19 5.97
CA ILE A 26 -6.31 6.25 7.39
C ILE A 26 -4.78 6.28 7.52
N GLY A 27 -4.06 5.46 6.74
CA GLY A 27 -2.60 5.46 6.69
C GLY A 27 -2.02 6.85 6.36
N VAL A 28 -2.55 7.53 5.34
CA VAL A 28 -2.15 8.92 5.01
C VAL A 28 -2.42 9.85 6.18
N PHE A 29 -3.64 9.86 6.73
CA PHE A 29 -3.99 10.78 7.81
C PHE A 29 -3.14 10.60 9.08
N ARG A 30 -2.59 9.40 9.31
CA ARG A 30 -1.77 9.10 10.48
C ARG A 30 -0.28 9.36 10.26
N THR A 31 0.22 9.19 9.03
CA THR A 31 1.66 9.29 8.72
C THR A 31 2.06 10.62 8.06
N LEU A 32 1.15 11.25 7.32
CA LEU A 32 1.41 12.53 6.63
C LEU A 32 1.72 13.69 7.59
N PRO A 33 1.03 13.86 8.75
CA PRO A 33 1.36 14.93 9.68
C PRO A 33 2.79 14.83 10.24
N GLU A 34 3.27 13.62 10.53
CA GLU A 34 4.66 13.40 10.96
C GLU A 34 5.64 13.81 9.87
N MET A 35 5.38 13.39 8.63
CA MET A 35 6.25 13.72 7.50
C MET A 35 6.33 15.24 7.27
N ILE A 36 5.20 15.94 7.35
CA ILE A 36 5.15 17.40 7.23
C ILE A 36 5.93 18.04 8.39
N HIS A 37 5.73 17.59 9.62
CA HIS A 37 6.42 18.12 10.79
C HIS A 37 7.94 17.98 10.68
N ILE A 38 8.45 16.82 10.28
CA ILE A 38 9.89 16.60 10.11
C ILE A 38 10.45 17.45 8.97
N LEU A 39 9.71 17.59 7.86
CA LEU A 39 10.14 18.43 6.75
C LEU A 39 10.20 19.92 7.11
N THR A 40 9.25 20.42 7.90
CA THR A 40 9.21 21.84 8.27
C THR A 40 10.19 22.20 9.39
N HIS A 41 10.43 21.30 10.35
CA HIS A 41 11.25 21.61 11.54
C HIS A 41 12.69 21.09 11.46
N HIS A 42 12.94 19.97 10.79
CA HIS A 42 14.27 19.34 10.72
C HIS A 42 14.86 19.29 9.31
N GLY A 43 14.05 19.58 8.29
CA GLY A 43 14.46 19.66 6.89
C GLY A 43 14.55 18.31 6.18
N PHE A 44 14.93 18.36 4.90
CA PHE A 44 14.90 17.20 4.00
C PHE A 44 15.88 16.10 4.41
N TYR A 45 17.10 16.46 4.84
CA TYR A 45 18.12 15.50 5.28
C TYR A 45 17.59 14.61 6.40
N HIS A 46 16.94 15.20 7.41
CA HIS A 46 16.38 14.45 8.52
C HIS A 46 15.24 13.51 8.07
N SER A 47 14.42 13.93 7.10
CA SER A 47 13.33 13.09 6.59
C SER A 47 13.80 11.84 5.83
N VAL A 48 14.98 11.88 5.20
CA VAL A 48 15.50 10.80 4.33
C VAL A 48 16.58 9.96 5.02
N CYS A 49 17.40 10.58 5.87
CA CYS A 49 18.60 9.94 6.41
C CYS A 49 18.44 9.48 7.86
N ILE A 50 17.37 9.88 8.57
CA ILE A 50 17.16 9.55 9.99
C ILE A 50 15.86 8.75 10.17
N PRO A 51 15.90 7.54 10.78
CA PRO A 51 14.74 6.67 10.92
C PRO A 51 13.85 7.01 12.12
N SER A 52 13.67 8.31 12.41
CA SER A 52 12.91 8.80 13.57
C SER A 52 11.45 8.33 13.59
N PHE A 53 10.85 8.13 12.42
CA PHE A 53 9.44 7.71 12.29
C PHE A 53 9.16 6.29 12.79
N ILE A 54 10.17 5.42 12.91
CA ILE A 54 10.01 4.08 13.47
C ILE A 54 10.50 4.02 14.92
N GLU A 55 11.59 4.71 15.24
CA GLU A 55 12.22 4.60 16.56
C GLU A 55 11.57 5.49 17.62
N GLN A 56 11.06 6.67 17.23
CA GLN A 56 10.58 7.69 18.18
C GLN A 56 9.07 7.85 18.16
N ASP A 57 8.42 7.62 17.01
CA ASP A 57 6.99 7.72 16.86
C ASP A 57 6.34 6.32 16.82
N VAL A 58 5.75 5.91 17.94
CA VAL A 58 5.06 4.62 18.07
C VAL A 58 3.88 4.50 17.09
N VAL A 59 3.21 5.60 16.76
CA VAL A 59 2.10 5.60 15.81
C VAL A 59 2.63 5.33 14.41
N CYS A 60 3.66 6.06 13.98
CA CYS A 60 4.26 5.86 12.67
C CYS A 60 4.93 4.48 12.54
N GLY A 61 5.56 3.97 13.61
CA GLY A 61 6.10 2.60 13.65
C GLY A 61 5.02 1.54 13.45
N PHE A 62 3.87 1.67 14.13
CA PHE A 62 2.72 0.79 13.94
C PHE A 62 2.18 0.85 12.50
N TRP A 63 2.02 2.04 11.93
CA TRP A 63 1.54 2.20 10.56
C TRP A 63 2.55 1.70 9.51
N SER A 64 3.84 1.74 9.81
CA SER A 64 4.89 1.15 8.97
C SER A 64 4.80 -0.38 8.95
N TRP A 65 4.52 -0.99 10.09
CA TRP A 65 4.25 -2.42 10.17
C TRP A 65 2.97 -2.80 9.40
N MET A 66 1.89 -2.06 9.61
CA MET A 66 0.64 -2.26 8.89
C MET A 66 0.80 -2.08 7.38
N PHE A 67 1.66 -1.17 6.93
CA PHE A 67 2.02 -1.00 5.53
C PHE A 67 2.73 -2.23 4.96
N ALA A 68 3.73 -2.78 5.65
CA ALA A 68 4.41 -4.00 5.23
C ALA A 68 3.44 -5.18 5.14
N LEU A 69 2.53 -5.32 6.11
CA LEU A 69 1.46 -6.32 6.08
C LEU A 69 0.47 -6.10 4.93
N SER A 70 0.14 -4.85 4.59
CA SER A 70 -0.80 -4.57 3.49
C SER A 70 -0.26 -5.07 2.16
N LYS A 71 1.05 -5.07 1.95
CA LYS A 71 1.65 -5.60 0.70
C LYS A 71 1.41 -7.08 0.52
N LEU A 72 1.33 -7.85 1.61
CA LEU A 72 0.92 -9.25 1.54
C LEU A 72 -0.57 -9.37 1.20
N LEU A 73 -1.43 -8.52 1.79
CA LEU A 73 -2.86 -8.52 1.48
C LEU A 73 -3.14 -8.12 0.04
N GLU A 74 -2.40 -7.17 -0.53
CA GLU A 74 -2.54 -6.68 -1.90
C GLU A 74 -2.32 -7.79 -2.97
N PHE A 75 -1.66 -8.91 -2.65
CA PHE A 75 -1.66 -10.11 -3.53
C PHE A 75 -3.06 -10.68 -3.77
N GLY A 76 -4.04 -10.33 -2.93
CA GLY A 76 -5.45 -10.60 -3.17
C GLY A 76 -5.93 -10.07 -4.52
N ASP A 77 -5.40 -8.93 -5.00
CA ASP A 77 -5.72 -8.40 -6.33
C ASP A 77 -5.35 -9.39 -7.44
N THR A 78 -4.17 -10.00 -7.31
CA THR A 78 -3.68 -11.04 -8.22
C THR A 78 -4.60 -12.26 -8.20
N ILE A 79 -5.06 -12.68 -7.02
CA ILE A 79 -6.03 -13.78 -6.87
C ILE A 79 -7.34 -13.44 -7.59
N PHE A 80 -7.88 -12.24 -7.43
CA PHE A 80 -9.09 -11.80 -8.12
C PHE A 80 -8.93 -11.80 -9.64
N ILE A 81 -7.79 -11.34 -10.17
CA ILE A 81 -7.47 -11.35 -11.60
C ILE A 81 -7.47 -12.78 -12.14
N VAL A 82 -6.79 -13.70 -11.45
CA VAL A 82 -6.72 -15.12 -11.85
C VAL A 82 -8.09 -15.78 -11.80
N LEU A 83 -8.89 -15.54 -10.74
CA LEU A 83 -10.25 -16.09 -10.60
C LEU A 83 -11.21 -15.55 -11.67
N ARG A 84 -11.01 -14.31 -12.11
CA ARG A 84 -11.76 -13.70 -13.21
C ARG A 84 -11.25 -14.08 -14.60
N LYS A 85 -10.14 -14.83 -14.67
CA LYS A 85 -9.47 -15.21 -15.93
C LYS A 85 -9.04 -14.02 -16.77
N GLN A 86 -8.59 -12.94 -16.13
CA GLN A 86 -7.98 -11.80 -16.81
C GLN A 86 -6.48 -12.05 -16.99
N GLU A 87 -5.89 -11.46 -18.03
CA GLU A 87 -4.45 -11.58 -18.26
C GLU A 87 -3.66 -10.82 -17.18
N LEU A 88 -2.71 -11.53 -16.55
CA LEU A 88 -1.76 -10.93 -15.61
C LEU A 88 -0.64 -10.26 -16.40
N ILE A 89 -0.72 -8.94 -16.52
CA ILE A 89 0.36 -8.16 -17.13
C ILE A 89 1.65 -8.23 -16.31
N PHE A 90 2.80 -8.20 -16.98
CA PHE A 90 4.12 -8.28 -16.35
C PHE A 90 4.30 -7.24 -15.24
N LEU A 91 3.92 -6.00 -15.51
CA LEU A 91 4.07 -4.87 -14.59
C LEU A 91 3.38 -5.12 -13.24
N HIS A 92 2.19 -5.76 -13.24
CA HIS A 92 1.41 -5.96 -12.03
C HIS A 92 2.12 -6.91 -11.06
N TRP A 93 2.39 -8.15 -11.49
CA TRP A 93 2.96 -9.15 -10.59
C TRP A 93 4.40 -8.81 -10.21
N TYR A 94 5.19 -8.25 -11.14
CA TYR A 94 6.54 -7.81 -10.85
C TYR A 94 6.56 -6.68 -9.81
N HIS A 95 5.67 -5.69 -9.95
CA HIS A 95 5.50 -4.63 -8.97
C HIS A 95 5.11 -5.19 -7.60
N HIS A 96 4.06 -6.04 -7.50
CA HIS A 96 3.60 -6.56 -6.21
C HIS A 96 4.66 -7.38 -5.47
N ILE A 97 5.48 -8.17 -6.18
CA ILE A 97 6.61 -8.90 -5.55
C ILE A 97 7.69 -7.94 -5.08
N THR A 98 8.10 -7.00 -5.93
CA THR A 98 9.20 -6.08 -5.59
C THR A 98 8.85 -5.16 -4.43
N VAL A 99 7.63 -4.60 -4.39
CA VAL A 99 7.20 -3.75 -3.28
C VAL A 99 7.01 -4.52 -1.98
N LEU A 100 6.59 -5.79 -2.04
CA LEU A 100 6.53 -6.66 -0.86
C LEU A 100 7.93 -6.86 -0.28
N LEU A 101 8.89 -7.32 -1.09
CA LEU A 101 10.26 -7.55 -0.65
C LEU A 101 10.91 -6.28 -0.12
N TYR A 102 10.75 -5.17 -0.85
CA TYR A 102 11.30 -3.88 -0.44
C TYR A 102 10.70 -3.38 0.89
N SER A 103 9.38 -3.48 1.07
CA SER A 103 8.72 -3.04 2.29
C SER A 103 9.14 -3.86 3.52
N TRP A 104 9.28 -5.18 3.36
CA TRP A 104 9.69 -6.08 4.44
C TRP A 104 11.14 -5.84 4.86
N PHE A 105 12.04 -5.72 3.88
CA PHE A 105 13.45 -5.41 4.11
C PHE A 105 13.63 -4.01 4.74
N SER A 106 12.92 -3.00 4.22
CA SER A 106 13.02 -1.64 4.73
C SER A 106 12.51 -1.53 6.16
N TYR A 107 11.49 -2.31 6.53
CA TYR A 107 10.98 -2.36 7.89
C TYR A 107 11.95 -3.06 8.84
N SER A 108 12.59 -4.17 8.42
CA SER A 108 13.56 -4.88 9.26
C SER A 108 14.85 -4.08 9.50
N GLU A 109 15.34 -3.39 8.47
CA GLU A 109 16.56 -2.58 8.56
C GLU A 109 16.29 -1.14 9.02
N HIS A 110 15.06 -0.81 9.41
CA HIS A 110 14.65 0.55 9.81
C HIS A 110 15.14 1.63 8.83
N THR A 111 15.00 1.38 7.53
CA THR A 111 15.55 2.28 6.51
C THR A 111 14.82 3.62 6.52
N ALA A 112 15.55 4.72 6.76
CA ALA A 112 14.98 6.05 6.89
C ALA A 112 14.20 6.54 5.64
N SER A 113 14.70 6.22 4.44
CA SER A 113 14.04 6.56 3.17
C SER A 113 12.70 5.86 2.95
N ALA A 114 12.42 4.78 3.70
CA ALA A 114 11.17 4.05 3.61
C ALA A 114 9.96 4.88 4.04
N ARG A 115 10.16 5.92 4.84
CA ARG A 115 9.14 6.90 5.24
C ARG A 115 8.45 7.51 4.02
N TRP A 116 9.25 8.05 3.09
CA TRP A 116 8.74 8.67 1.88
C TRP A 116 8.00 7.67 1.00
N PHE A 117 8.59 6.49 0.83
CA PHE A 117 7.98 5.41 0.07
C PHE A 117 6.61 5.04 0.64
N MET A 118 6.51 4.84 1.96
CA MET A 118 5.26 4.50 2.64
C MET A 118 4.20 5.58 2.47
N VAL A 119 4.50 6.84 2.81
CA VAL A 119 3.51 7.93 2.79
C VAL A 119 2.98 8.19 1.38
N LEU A 120 3.87 8.24 0.39
CA LEU A 120 3.48 8.42 -1.01
C LEU A 120 2.67 7.24 -1.51
N ASN A 121 3.03 6.01 -1.12
CA ASN A 121 2.32 4.82 -1.54
C ASN A 121 0.91 4.75 -0.92
N TYR A 122 0.75 5.13 0.35
CA TYR A 122 -0.56 5.28 0.97
C TYR A 122 -1.41 6.34 0.26
N PHE A 123 -0.81 7.46 -0.12
CA PHE A 123 -1.52 8.50 -0.86
C PHE A 123 -1.99 8.01 -2.23
N VAL A 124 -1.12 7.41 -3.02
CA VAL A 124 -1.50 6.88 -4.35
C VAL A 124 -2.53 5.77 -4.23
N HIS A 125 -2.38 4.84 -3.27
CA HIS A 125 -3.35 3.76 -3.09
C HIS A 125 -4.72 4.24 -2.61
N SER A 126 -4.79 5.30 -1.82
CA SER A 126 -6.07 5.90 -1.43
C SER A 126 -6.89 6.30 -2.67
N ILE A 127 -6.23 6.91 -3.66
CA ILE A 127 -6.85 7.36 -4.92
C ILE A 127 -7.09 6.19 -5.86
N MET A 128 -6.09 5.31 -6.06
CA MET A 128 -6.17 4.20 -7.02
C MET A 128 -7.29 3.22 -6.66
N TYR A 129 -7.34 2.77 -5.40
CA TYR A 129 -8.39 1.86 -4.97
C TYR A 129 -9.75 2.55 -4.87
N GLY A 130 -9.79 3.85 -4.52
CA GLY A 130 -11.00 4.65 -4.60
C GLY A 130 -11.56 4.69 -6.02
N TYR A 131 -10.69 4.88 -7.02
CA TYR A 131 -11.05 4.82 -8.43
C TYR A 131 -11.56 3.42 -8.84
N TYR A 132 -10.93 2.33 -8.37
CA TYR A 132 -11.39 0.97 -8.69
C TYR A 132 -12.75 0.64 -8.08
N ALA A 133 -13.01 1.10 -6.85
CA ALA A 133 -14.33 0.98 -6.23
C ALA A 133 -15.41 1.74 -7.01
N LEU A 134 -15.09 2.96 -7.49
CA LEU A 134 -16.02 3.84 -8.22
C LEU A 134 -16.17 3.49 -9.71
N LYS A 135 -15.19 2.84 -10.34
CA LYS A 135 -15.26 2.45 -11.76
C LYS A 135 -16.10 1.19 -11.97
N LEU A 136 -16.11 0.27 -11.00
CA LEU A 136 -16.87 -0.97 -11.12
C LEU A 136 -18.42 -0.86 -11.19
N PRO A 137 -19.10 0.20 -10.72
CA PRO A 137 -20.55 0.37 -10.89
C PRO A 137 -21.06 0.74 -12.30
N LEU A 138 -20.26 0.64 -13.37
CA LEU A 138 -20.70 0.81 -14.76
C LEU A 138 -20.56 -0.50 -15.57
#